data_AF-A0A7S0RKI0-F1
#
_entry.id   AF-A0A7S0RKI0-F1
#
_cell.length_a   1.000
_cell.length_b   1.000
_cell.length_c   1.000
_cell.angle_alpha   90.00
_cell.angle_beta   90.00
_cell.angle_gamma   90.00
#
_symmetry.space_group_name_H-M   'P 1'
#
loop_
_entity.id
_entity.type
_entity.pdbx_description
1 polymer ?
#
loop_
_entity_poly.entity_id
_entity_poly.type
_entity_poly.pdbx_seq_one_letter_code
_entity_poly.pdbx_strand_id
1 'polypeptide(L)'
;RREQEFAFKAKLKESESALAGSADPDGSRRAFYREFARVVDSADVVIHVLDARDPLGCRCPDVERYIIRKNPNKKIVLLLNKIDLVPREVAQSWLKYLREELPTVAFKCSTQKGQVSARSFKEDTADGFS
;
A
#
# COMPACT_ATOMS: atom_id res chain seq x y z
N ARG A 1 3.43 7.33 25.68
CA ARG A 1 2.33 6.97 24.73
C ARG A 1 1.52 8.21 24.30
N ARG A 2 0.97 9.02 25.21
CA ARG A 2 0.27 10.29 24.88
C ARG A 2 1.18 11.38 24.29
N GLU A 3 2.43 11.48 24.73
CA GLU A 3 3.38 12.50 24.26
C GLU A 3 3.79 12.30 22.79
N GLN A 4 3.98 11.05 22.36
CA GLN A 4 4.27 10.73 20.96
C GLN A 4 3.06 10.98 20.05
N GLU A 5 1.86 10.75 20.56
CA GLU A 5 0.60 11.03 19.86
C GLU A 5 0.36 12.55 19.75
N PHE A 6 0.71 13.30 20.79
CA PHE A 6 0.64 14.77 20.80
C PHE A 6 1.69 15.38 19.88
N ALA A 7 2.92 14.85 19.86
CA ALA A 7 3.98 15.29 18.94
C ALA A 7 3.64 14.97 17.48
N PHE A 8 2.96 13.85 17.20
CA PHE A 8 2.52 13.51 15.84
C PHE A 8 1.29 14.31 15.40
N LYS A 9 0.32 14.54 16.29
CA LYS A 9 -0.79 15.48 16.06
C LYS A 9 -0.29 16.91 15.89
N ALA A 10 0.74 17.31 16.63
CA ALA A 10 1.41 18.59 16.47
C ALA A 10 2.13 18.67 15.12
N LYS A 11 2.86 17.63 14.69
CA LYS A 11 3.47 17.57 13.36
C LYS A 11 2.45 17.55 12.21
N LEU A 12 1.31 16.91 12.39
CA LEU A 12 0.21 16.95 11.42
C LEU A 12 -0.43 18.33 11.36
N LYS A 13 -0.67 18.96 12.52
CA LYS A 13 -1.25 20.31 12.61
C LYS A 13 -0.28 21.38 12.13
N GLU A 14 1.02 21.17 12.33
CA GLU A 14 2.13 21.98 11.83
C GLU A 14 2.33 21.76 10.32
N SER A 15 2.15 20.54 9.81
CA SER A 15 2.08 20.30 8.37
C SER A 15 0.82 20.90 7.73
N GLU A 16 -0.31 20.93 8.45
CA GLU A 16 -1.55 21.59 8.01
C GLU A 16 -1.41 23.12 8.03
N SER A 17 -0.75 23.69 9.04
CA SER A 17 -0.54 25.14 9.15
C SER A 17 0.59 25.64 8.25
N ALA A 18 1.65 24.85 8.04
CA ALA A 18 2.66 25.10 7.02
C ALA A 18 2.06 24.99 5.60
N LEU A 19 1.13 24.05 5.37
CA LEU A 19 0.35 24.03 4.14
C LEU A 19 -0.56 25.25 4.02
N ALA A 20 -1.11 25.80 5.11
CA ALA A 20 -2.01 26.95 5.10
C ALA A 20 -1.29 28.31 4.91
N GLY A 21 0.00 28.39 5.23
CA GLY A 21 0.78 29.63 5.28
C GLY A 21 1.60 29.98 4.04
N SER A 22 1.81 29.07 3.09
CA SER A 22 2.40 29.39 1.79
C SER A 22 1.32 29.45 0.72
N ALA A 23 1.36 30.52 -0.08
CA ALA A 23 0.60 30.63 -1.31
C ALA A 23 1.12 29.60 -2.34
N ASP A 24 0.73 28.35 -2.17
CA ASP A 24 0.91 27.29 -3.17
C ASP A 24 -0.25 27.36 -4.19
N PRO A 25 0.02 27.30 -5.51
CA PRO A 25 -0.99 27.43 -6.58
C PRO A 25 -1.89 26.20 -6.72
N ASP A 26 -2.05 25.40 -5.66
CA ASP A 26 -2.46 24.00 -5.78
C ASP A 26 -3.60 23.61 -4.84
N GLY A 27 -4.78 24.17 -5.12
CA GLY A 27 -6.04 23.68 -4.55
C GLY A 27 -6.29 22.20 -4.87
N SER A 28 -5.64 21.64 -5.90
CA SER A 28 -5.82 20.25 -6.34
C SER A 28 -5.16 19.24 -5.40
N ARG A 29 -3.94 19.52 -4.90
CA ARG A 29 -3.28 18.69 -3.85
C ARG A 29 -4.11 18.63 -2.57
N ARG A 30 -4.61 19.78 -2.08
CA ARG A 30 -5.44 19.82 -0.87
C ARG A 30 -6.78 19.10 -1.07
N ALA A 31 -7.38 19.19 -2.26
CA ALA A 31 -8.60 18.46 -2.60
C ALA A 31 -8.35 16.94 -2.66
N PHE A 32 -7.23 16.51 -3.25
CA PHE A 32 -6.82 15.11 -3.33
C PHE A 32 -6.65 14.49 -1.94
N TYR A 33 -5.94 15.15 -1.03
CA TYR A 33 -5.75 14.64 0.34
C TYR A 33 -7.07 14.54 1.11
N ARG A 34 -7.99 15.48 0.90
CA ARG A 34 -9.32 15.45 1.51
C ARG A 34 -10.12 14.23 1.05
N GLU A 35 -10.09 13.96 -0.26
CA GLU A 35 -10.79 12.82 -0.83
C GLU A 35 -10.13 11.50 -0.42
N PHE A 36 -8.80 11.43 -0.45
CA PHE A 36 -8.05 10.29 0.05
C PHE A 36 -8.40 9.97 1.51
N ALA A 37 -8.45 10.98 2.38
CA ALA A 37 -8.83 10.78 3.78
C ALA A 37 -10.26 10.23 3.93
N ARG A 38 -11.20 10.68 3.09
CA ARG A 38 -12.58 10.15 3.05
C ARG A 38 -12.63 8.70 2.61
N VAL A 39 -11.96 8.35 1.51
CA VAL A 39 -11.91 6.98 0.98
C VAL A 39 -11.26 6.04 2.00
N VAL A 40 -10.20 6.51 2.66
CA VAL A 40 -9.56 5.77 3.75
C VAL A 40 -10.48 5.64 4.97
N ASP A 41 -11.42 6.54 5.23
CA ASP A 41 -12.36 6.35 6.34
C ASP A 41 -13.50 5.40 5.99
N SER A 42 -13.96 5.39 4.74
CA SER A 42 -15.10 4.58 4.31
C SER A 42 -14.74 3.14 3.95
N ALA A 43 -13.48 2.85 3.60
CA ALA A 43 -13.09 1.50 3.21
C ALA A 43 -12.83 0.57 4.41
N ASP A 44 -12.99 -0.74 4.24
CA ASP A 44 -12.53 -1.74 5.22
C ASP A 44 -11.15 -2.30 4.87
N VAL A 45 -10.88 -2.40 3.57
CA VAL A 45 -9.64 -2.93 2.99
C VAL A 45 -9.11 -1.94 1.96
N VAL A 46 -7.80 -1.67 2.01
CA VAL A 46 -7.09 -0.82 1.04
C VAL A 46 -6.13 -1.69 0.24
N ILE A 47 -6.20 -1.58 -1.09
CA ILE A 47 -5.30 -2.26 -2.01
C ILE A 47 -4.24 -1.27 -2.48
N HIS A 48 -2.98 -1.55 -2.18
CA HIS A 48 -1.85 -0.76 -2.68
C HIS A 48 -1.28 -1.45 -3.92
N VAL A 49 -1.47 -0.84 -5.08
CA VAL A 49 -0.99 -1.38 -6.35
C VAL A 49 0.48 -0.99 -6.57
N LEU A 50 1.34 -1.98 -6.81
CA LEU A 50 2.77 -1.83 -7.08
C LEU A 50 3.08 -2.30 -8.51
N ASP A 51 4.06 -1.71 -9.19
CA ASP A 51 4.56 -2.21 -10.48
C ASP A 51 5.63 -3.28 -10.25
N ALA A 52 5.52 -4.45 -10.88
CA ALA A 52 6.44 -5.57 -10.67
C ALA A 52 7.90 -5.29 -11.08
N ARG A 53 8.14 -4.27 -11.92
CA ARG A 53 9.50 -3.88 -12.34
C ARG A 53 10.23 -3.07 -11.26
N ASP A 54 9.50 -2.28 -10.49
CA ASP A 54 10.02 -1.46 -9.40
C ASP A 54 8.99 -1.30 -8.27
N PRO A 55 8.78 -2.36 -7.47
CA PRO A 55 7.80 -2.32 -6.39
C PRO A 55 8.22 -1.42 -5.24
N LEU A 56 9.53 -1.20 -5.03
CA LEU A 56 10.04 -0.35 -3.96
C LEU A 56 9.86 1.14 -4.29
N GLY A 57 10.10 1.55 -5.54
CA GLY A 57 9.88 2.92 -5.99
C GLY A 57 8.40 3.33 -6.01
N CYS A 58 7.48 2.37 -6.20
CA CYS A 58 6.04 2.59 -6.17
C CYS A 58 5.44 2.50 -4.75
N ARG A 59 6.25 2.19 -3.74
CA ARG A 59 5.79 2.02 -2.37
C ARG A 59 5.87 3.34 -1.59
N CYS A 60 4.89 3.55 -0.71
CA CYS A 60 4.88 4.70 0.18
C CYS A 60 4.61 4.25 1.63
N PRO A 61 5.65 3.88 2.38
CA PRO A 61 5.52 3.41 3.76
C PRO A 61 4.88 4.46 4.69
N ASP A 62 5.01 5.75 4.37
CA ASP A 62 4.37 6.82 5.14
C ASP A 62 2.85 6.77 5.07
N VAL A 63 2.31 6.49 3.88
CA VAL A 63 0.87 6.35 3.66
C VAL A 63 0.34 5.08 4.35
N GLU A 64 1.06 3.95 4.23
CA GLU A 64 0.71 2.71 4.92
C GLU A 64 0.65 2.93 6.44
N ARG A 65 1.69 3.57 7.02
CA ARG A 65 1.72 3.91 8.44
C ARG A 65 0.62 4.87 8.85
N TYR A 66 0.28 5.85 8.01
CA TYR A 66 -0.82 6.76 8.27
C TYR A 66 -2.16 6.01 8.37
N ILE A 67 -2.43 5.11 7.41
CA ILE A 67 -3.66 4.31 7.38
C ILE A 67 -3.77 3.42 8.63
N ILE A 68 -2.70 2.70 8.98
CA ILE A 68 -2.68 1.81 10.15
C ILE A 68 -2.83 2.60 11.46
N ARG A 69 -2.17 3.77 11.58
CA ARG A 69 -2.31 4.64 12.77
C ARG A 69 -3.72 5.20 12.91
N LYS A 70 -4.38 5.53 11.79
CA LYS A 70 -5.74 6.07 11.79
C LYS A 70 -6.77 5.01 12.19
N ASN A 71 -6.63 3.80 11.66
CA ASN A 71 -7.47 2.66 12.02
C ASN A 71 -6.67 1.35 11.99
N PRO A 72 -6.33 0.75 13.15
CA PRO A 72 -5.54 -0.48 13.20
C PRO A 72 -6.28 -1.72 12.70
N ASN A 73 -7.62 -1.68 12.60
CA ASN A 73 -8.42 -2.79 12.10
C ASN A 73 -8.45 -2.86 10.57
N LYS A 74 -8.12 -1.75 9.91
CA LYS A 74 -8.10 -1.65 8.45
C LYS A 74 -6.98 -2.50 7.87
N LYS A 75 -7.30 -3.30 6.86
CA LYS A 75 -6.32 -4.19 6.21
C LYS A 75 -5.73 -3.52 4.98
N ILE A 76 -4.42 -3.63 4.83
CA ILE A 76 -3.69 -3.19 3.63
C ILE A 76 -3.19 -4.44 2.91
N VAL A 77 -3.48 -4.55 1.61
CA VAL A 77 -3.03 -5.65 0.76
C VAL A 77 -2.22 -5.06 -0.38
N LEU A 78 -1.02 -5.57 -0.59
CA LEU A 78 -0.18 -5.18 -1.71
C LEU A 78 -0.58 -5.98 -2.96
N LEU A 79 -0.76 -5.29 -4.09
CA LEU A 79 -1.08 -5.89 -5.37
C LEU A 79 0.09 -5.64 -6.34
N LEU A 80 0.90 -6.66 -6.57
CA LEU A 80 1.99 -6.61 -7.52
C LEU A 80 1.46 -6.78 -8.94
N ASN A 81 1.42 -5.67 -9.68
CA ASN A 81 0.82 -5.55 -11.00
C ASN A 81 1.86 -5.64 -12.12
N LYS A 82 1.43 -5.96 -13.35
CA LYS A 82 2.30 -6.12 -14.54
C LYS A 82 3.37 -7.20 -14.41
N ILE A 83 3.04 -8.31 -13.73
CA ILE A 83 3.99 -9.43 -13.55
C ILE A 83 4.44 -10.07 -14.87
N ASP A 84 3.75 -9.80 -15.97
CA ASP A 84 4.11 -10.22 -17.32
C ASP A 84 5.37 -9.52 -17.87
N LEU A 85 5.75 -8.37 -17.31
CA LEU A 85 6.92 -7.61 -17.74
C LEU A 85 8.22 -8.04 -17.05
N VAL A 86 8.15 -8.96 -16.10
CA VAL A 86 9.31 -9.47 -15.36
C VAL A 86 9.39 -10.99 -15.45
N PRO A 87 10.60 -11.58 -15.41
CA PRO A 87 10.75 -13.03 -15.33
C PRO A 87 10.02 -13.60 -14.10
N ARG A 88 9.57 -14.86 -14.21
CA ARG A 88 8.78 -15.52 -13.16
C ARG A 88 9.54 -15.61 -11.84
N GLU A 89 10.84 -15.83 -11.93
CA GLU A 89 11.77 -15.96 -10.81
C GLU A 89 11.83 -14.64 -10.03
N VAL A 90 11.92 -13.51 -10.75
CA VAL A 90 11.92 -12.16 -10.16
C VAL A 90 10.58 -11.84 -9.49
N ALA A 91 9.47 -12.17 -10.15
CA ALA A 91 8.14 -11.98 -9.56
C ALA A 91 7.96 -12.81 -8.27
N GLN A 92 8.47 -14.04 -8.24
CA GLN A 92 8.46 -14.89 -7.04
C GLN A 92 9.33 -14.33 -5.92
N SER A 93 10.54 -13.84 -6.24
CA SER A 93 11.41 -13.17 -5.27
C SER A 93 10.72 -11.93 -4.67
N TRP A 94 10.06 -11.10 -5.49
CA TRP A 94 9.29 -9.96 -4.99
C TRP A 94 8.12 -10.37 -4.12
N LEU A 95 7.37 -11.40 -4.51
CA LEU A 95 6.29 -11.93 -3.68
C LEU A 95 6.79 -12.43 -2.32
N LYS A 96 7.94 -13.13 -2.29
CA LYS A 96 8.53 -13.59 -1.03
C LYS A 96 8.92 -12.40 -0.15
N TYR A 97 9.65 -11.45 -0.71
CA TYR A 97 10.11 -10.25 -0.02
C TYR A 97 8.95 -9.42 0.54
N LEU A 98 7.93 -9.11 -0.28
CA LEU A 98 6.83 -8.24 0.13
C LEU A 98 5.89 -8.90 1.15
N ARG A 99 5.77 -10.24 1.13
CA ARG A 99 4.96 -10.99 2.10
C ARG A 99 5.52 -11.00 3.51
N GLU A 100 6.81 -10.72 3.70
CA GLU A 100 7.41 -10.54 5.03
C GLU A 100 6.83 -9.31 5.74
N GLU A 101 6.38 -8.31 4.97
CA GLU A 101 5.86 -7.06 5.52
C GLU A 101 4.33 -6.99 5.49
N LEU A 102 3.72 -7.25 4.34
CA LEU A 102 2.27 -7.13 4.14
C LEU A 102 1.73 -8.23 3.21
N PRO A 103 0.47 -8.67 3.39
CA PRO A 103 -0.16 -9.62 2.49
C PRO A 103 -0.07 -9.14 1.03
N THR A 104 0.60 -9.92 0.18
CA THR A 104 0.88 -9.53 -1.21
C THR A 104 0.36 -10.55 -2.21
N VAL A 105 -0.36 -10.05 -3.22
CA VAL A 105 -0.94 -10.81 -4.32
C VAL A 105 -0.32 -10.34 -5.64
N ALA A 106 0.01 -11.28 -6.52
CA ALA A 106 0.47 -10.99 -7.87
C ALA A 106 -0.70 -10.96 -8.86
N PHE A 107 -0.71 -9.99 -9.76
CA PHE A 107 -1.73 -9.82 -10.78
C PHE A 107 -1.13 -9.62 -12.17
N LYS A 108 -1.64 -10.38 -13.14
CA LYS A 108 -1.30 -10.27 -14.55
C LYS A 108 -2.37 -9.46 -15.27
N CYS A 109 -1.98 -8.40 -15.98
CA CYS A 109 -2.91 -7.50 -16.66
C CYS A 109 -3.57 -8.06 -17.95
N SER A 110 -3.34 -9.32 -18.31
CA SER A 110 -3.90 -9.86 -19.56
C SER A 110 -5.42 -9.98 -19.48
N THR A 111 -6.12 -9.21 -20.32
CA THR A 111 -7.58 -9.19 -20.49
C THR A 111 -8.12 -10.37 -21.31
N GLN A 112 -7.28 -11.31 -21.72
CA GLN A 112 -7.77 -12.54 -22.31
C GLN A 112 -8.62 -13.25 -21.25
N LYS A 113 -9.87 -13.62 -21.61
CA LYS A 113 -10.77 -14.47 -20.82
C LYS A 113 -10.13 -15.86 -20.61
N GLY A 114 -9.02 -15.90 -19.90
CA GLY A 114 -8.39 -17.11 -19.41
C GLY A 114 -9.09 -17.44 -18.11
N GLN A 115 -9.72 -18.61 -18.07
CA GLN A 115 -10.33 -19.15 -16.87
C GLN A 115 -9.45 -18.87 -15.66
N VAL A 116 -10.06 -18.38 -14.57
CA VAL A 116 -9.40 -18.23 -13.27
C VAL A 116 -9.05 -19.63 -12.79
N SER A 117 -7.97 -20.18 -13.33
CA SER A 117 -7.37 -21.40 -12.86
C SER A 117 -6.60 -21.00 -11.61
N ALA A 118 -7.30 -21.01 -10.48
CA ALA A 118 -6.72 -21.05 -9.15
C ALA A 118 -5.97 -22.39 -8.93
N ARG A 119 -5.11 -22.77 -9.88
CA ARG A 119 -4.21 -23.91 -9.78
C ARG A 119 -2.85 -23.39 -9.33
N SER A 120 -2.70 -23.46 -8.01
CA SER A 120 -1.47 -23.93 -7.36
C SER A 120 -0.21 -23.11 -7.63
N PHE A 121 -0.08 -21.97 -6.94
CA PHE A 121 1.18 -21.70 -6.27
C PHE A 121 1.25 -22.68 -5.11
N LYS A 122 1.91 -23.82 -5.33
CA LYS A 122 2.14 -24.80 -4.28
C LYS A 122 2.87 -24.15 -3.11
N GLU A 123 2.36 -24.51 -1.96
CA GLU A 123 2.82 -24.28 -0.61
C GLU A 123 4.19 -24.96 -0.43
N ASP A 124 5.27 -24.21 -0.65
CA ASP A 124 6.61 -24.54 -0.12
C ASP A 124 6.80 -23.76 1.18
N THR A 125 5.94 -24.02 2.16
CA THR A 125 6.09 -23.55 3.55
C THR A 125 5.97 -24.76 4.47
N ALA A 126 6.90 -25.71 4.30
CA ALA A 126 7.41 -26.45 5.44
C ALA A 126 8.49 -25.54 6.04
N ASP A 127 8.15 -24.83 7.12
CA ASP A 127 8.98 -24.65 8.32
C ASP A 127 8.41 -23.54 9.22
N GLY A 128 7.93 -23.98 10.39
CA GLY A 128 8.06 -23.22 11.64
C GLY A 128 7.06 -22.09 11.91
N PHE A 129 5.83 -22.44 12.30
CA PHE A 129 5.13 -21.67 13.32
C PHE A 129 5.30 -22.41 14.65
N SER A 130 6.27 -21.96 15.44
CA SER A 130 6.42 -22.26 16.87
C SER A 130 6.72 -20.96 17.59
#